data_AF-A0A954BT98-F1
#
_entry.id   AF-A0A954BT98-F1
#
_cell.length_a   1.000
_cell.length_b   1.000
_cell.length_c   1.000
_cell.angle_alpha   90.00
_cell.angle_beta   90.00
_cell.angle_gamma   90.00
#
_symmetry.space_group_name_H-M   'P 1'
#
loop_
_entity.id
_entity.type
_entity.pdbx_description
1 polymer ?
#
loop_
_entity_poly.entity_id
_entity_poly.type
_entity_poly.pdbx_seq_one_letter_code
_entity_poly.pdbx_strand_id
1 'polypeptide(L)'
;MTRVLLVVLMLVAVPAVLHAGDEEAVEKFTERTARTNEAVADAHVRLAEWCFKAGLNVSGRDQLQRALKLVPEHKNAMKALGYKQKKVDGEQTWVLDERRAPPTADSDKVSDDDRKRYLSEREKLSKEASKEYVKLAEYAAKLELEARARVTYDVAVKYDPTNEEALKGAGWVKDELGDWISPRDAAEREQTQKALTDTPLAEAIADLPDWTNRVFTGGTGAGSRYGDIDVVGSVNLADAGRYAWAASKLCSELLGGEVGKLRVVVAANSKEHERYCATRQPGVPGLSADAWVLGDKEVEALLDEKDDKPGLERVVYAVAVFEVRRRCGETTHPWFEIAFASNLTRRLLGRVTTAEFSGEPEGPTESGRWKRTLRQLVYDENQPKLREIIVARDPTEHEVIVAHFFVRYLCSERKAALGDFCAALKSSDDDEDAFKSAFEQTAPELNELFVEWFERN
;
A
#
# COMPACT_ATOMS: atom_id res chain seq x y z
N MET A 1 -20.68 -19.39 -29.13
CA MET A 1 -19.66 -20.07 -28.30
C MET A 1 -19.38 -19.17 -27.11
N THR A 2 -20.11 -19.42 -26.02
CA THR A 2 -20.22 -18.53 -24.87
C THR A 2 -19.14 -18.91 -23.86
N ARG A 3 -18.21 -17.98 -23.57
CA ARG A 3 -17.27 -18.13 -22.46
C ARG A 3 -18.09 -18.04 -21.17
N VAL A 4 -18.25 -19.16 -20.48
CA VAL A 4 -18.72 -19.19 -19.09
C VAL A 4 -17.63 -18.52 -18.27
N LEU A 5 -17.92 -17.30 -17.80
CA LEU A 5 -17.07 -16.61 -16.85
C LEU A 5 -17.19 -17.39 -15.54
N LEU A 6 -16.18 -18.21 -15.26
CA LEU A 6 -16.00 -18.88 -13.98
C LEU A 6 -15.59 -17.79 -12.98
N VAL A 7 -16.57 -17.07 -12.42
CA VAL A 7 -16.31 -16.15 -11.32
C VAL A 7 -15.95 -17.01 -10.13
N VAL A 8 -14.66 -16.99 -9.81
CA VAL A 8 -14.07 -17.63 -8.63
C VAL A 8 -14.79 -17.06 -7.42
N LEU A 9 -15.71 -17.83 -6.84
CA LEU A 9 -15.98 -17.71 -5.42
C LEU A 9 -14.61 -17.93 -4.77
N MET A 10 -14.01 -16.88 -4.19
CA MET A 10 -12.87 -17.05 -3.28
C MET A 10 -13.37 -17.73 -1.99
N LEU A 11 -13.84 -18.97 -2.11
CA LEU A 11 -13.59 -20.00 -1.12
C LEU A 11 -12.07 -20.17 -1.18
N VAL A 12 -11.36 -19.49 -0.28
CA VAL A 12 -9.94 -19.74 -0.05
C VAL A 12 -9.83 -21.20 0.38
N ALA A 13 -9.59 -22.07 -0.59
CA ALA A 13 -9.35 -23.49 -0.36
C ALA A 13 -7.94 -23.60 0.24
N VAL A 14 -7.84 -23.44 1.56
CA VAL A 14 -6.64 -23.84 2.28
C VAL A 14 -6.65 -25.37 2.30
N PRO A 15 -5.69 -26.05 1.64
CA PRO A 15 -5.63 -27.50 1.66
C PRO A 15 -5.08 -27.96 3.01
N ALA A 16 -5.92 -27.96 4.04
CA ALA A 16 -5.64 -28.63 5.30
C ALA A 16 -6.14 -30.08 5.21
N VAL A 17 -5.37 -31.01 5.76
CA VAL A 17 -5.84 -32.37 6.06
C VAL A 17 -6.92 -32.22 7.12
N LEU A 18 -8.18 -32.14 6.70
CA LEU A 18 -9.33 -32.00 7.58
C LEU A 18 -9.61 -33.34 8.24
N HIS A 19 -9.81 -33.33 9.55
CA HIS A 19 -10.34 -34.49 10.26
C HIS A 19 -11.83 -34.63 9.92
N ALA A 20 -12.39 -35.84 10.00
CA ALA A 20 -13.80 -36.07 9.66
C ALA A 20 -14.79 -35.17 10.45
N GLY A 21 -14.43 -34.74 11.67
CA GLY A 21 -15.22 -33.77 12.44
C GLY A 21 -15.24 -32.36 11.83
N ASP A 22 -14.22 -31.99 11.05
CA ASP A 22 -14.13 -30.68 10.43
C ASP A 22 -15.07 -30.56 9.23
N GLU A 23 -15.34 -31.65 8.49
CA GLU A 23 -16.23 -31.63 7.30
C GLU A 23 -17.67 -31.23 7.65
N GLU A 24 -18.25 -31.79 8.72
CA GLU A 24 -19.60 -31.43 9.16
C GLU A 24 -19.67 -29.96 9.62
N ALA A 25 -18.63 -29.48 10.32
CA ALA A 25 -18.52 -28.08 10.72
C ALA A 25 -18.41 -27.16 9.48
N VAL A 26 -17.62 -27.55 8.48
CA VAL A 26 -17.50 -26.83 7.20
C VAL A 26 -18.85 -26.73 6.50
N GLU A 27 -19.59 -27.83 6.40
CA GLU A 27 -20.88 -27.87 5.71
C GLU A 27 -21.90 -26.94 6.39
N LYS A 28 -22.04 -27.04 7.72
CA LYS A 28 -22.93 -26.17 8.52
C LYS A 28 -22.57 -24.70 8.37
N PHE A 29 -21.28 -24.38 8.37
CA PHE A 29 -20.82 -23.02 8.14
C PHE A 29 -21.20 -22.54 6.72
N THR A 30 -20.91 -23.33 5.69
CA THR A 30 -21.25 -23.01 4.29
C THR A 30 -22.75 -22.77 4.09
N GLU A 31 -23.62 -23.61 4.67
CA GLU A 31 -25.07 -23.43 4.61
C GLU A 31 -25.51 -22.10 5.26
N ARG A 32 -24.89 -21.74 6.39
CA ARG A 32 -25.17 -20.46 7.06
C ARG A 32 -24.63 -19.28 6.26
N THR A 33 -23.44 -19.39 5.68
CA THR A 33 -22.88 -18.38 4.78
C THR A 33 -23.79 -18.11 3.60
N ALA A 34 -24.33 -19.15 2.95
CA ALA A 34 -25.27 -19.00 1.85
C ALA A 34 -26.52 -18.20 2.25
N ARG A 35 -27.11 -18.50 3.41
CA ARG A 35 -28.26 -17.76 3.95
C ARG A 35 -27.94 -16.31 4.30
N THR A 36 -26.79 -16.06 4.93
CA THR A 36 -26.31 -14.70 5.23
C THR A 36 -26.11 -13.90 3.94
N ASN A 37 -25.45 -14.49 2.94
CA ASN A 37 -25.23 -13.85 1.64
C ASN A 37 -26.54 -13.53 0.93
N GLU A 38 -27.53 -14.44 0.95
CA GLU A 38 -28.85 -14.23 0.37
C GLU A 38 -29.58 -13.07 1.06
N ALA A 39 -29.60 -13.02 2.40
CA ALA A 39 -30.22 -11.92 3.14
C ALA A 39 -29.58 -10.54 2.85
N VAL A 40 -28.24 -10.50 2.74
CA VAL A 40 -27.51 -9.27 2.39
C VAL A 40 -27.74 -8.89 0.92
N ALA A 41 -27.81 -9.86 0.00
CA ALA A 41 -28.15 -9.63 -1.39
C ALA A 41 -29.57 -9.06 -1.56
N ASP A 42 -30.54 -9.57 -0.81
CA ASP A 42 -31.90 -9.03 -0.76
C ASP A 42 -31.94 -7.59 -0.24
N ALA A 43 -31.10 -7.24 0.74
CA ALA A 43 -30.96 -5.84 1.19
C ALA A 43 -30.44 -4.94 0.06
N HIS A 44 -29.42 -5.38 -0.69
CA HIS A 44 -28.90 -4.65 -1.84
C HIS A 44 -29.97 -4.47 -2.93
N VAL A 45 -30.78 -5.50 -3.20
CA VAL A 45 -31.92 -5.39 -4.15
C VAL A 45 -32.94 -4.36 -3.68
N ARG A 46 -33.32 -4.35 -2.40
CA ARG A 46 -34.27 -3.35 -1.86
C ARG A 46 -33.73 -1.92 -1.98
N LEU A 47 -32.43 -1.72 -1.72
CA LEU A 47 -31.79 -0.43 -1.92
C LEU A 47 -31.77 -0.03 -3.41
N ALA A 48 -31.49 -0.98 -4.30
CA ALA A 48 -31.52 -0.73 -5.75
C ALA A 48 -32.91 -0.30 -6.23
N GLU A 49 -33.97 -0.98 -5.78
CA GLU A 49 -35.36 -0.60 -6.10
C GLU A 49 -35.70 0.80 -5.63
N TRP A 50 -35.22 1.20 -4.45
CA TRP A 50 -35.36 2.57 -3.97
C TRP A 50 -34.60 3.56 -4.87
N CYS A 51 -33.35 3.25 -5.24
CA CYS A 51 -32.56 4.07 -6.15
C CYS A 51 -33.26 4.30 -7.49
N PHE A 52 -33.80 3.26 -8.13
CA PHE A 52 -34.53 3.41 -9.39
C PHE A 52 -35.78 4.29 -9.26
N LYS A 53 -36.51 4.19 -8.14
CA LYS A 53 -37.67 5.06 -7.87
C LYS A 53 -37.26 6.53 -7.68
N ALA A 54 -36.07 6.78 -7.14
CA ALA A 54 -35.48 8.10 -6.96
C ALA A 54 -34.74 8.62 -8.22
N GLY A 55 -34.73 7.87 -9.32
CA GLY A 55 -34.01 8.24 -10.54
C GLY A 55 -32.49 8.09 -10.47
N LEU A 56 -31.96 7.40 -9.45
CA LEU A 56 -30.55 7.07 -9.26
C LEU A 56 -30.17 5.78 -10.02
N ASN A 57 -30.18 5.80 -11.35
CA ASN A 57 -30.10 4.56 -12.15
C ASN A 57 -28.73 3.88 -12.01
N VAL A 58 -27.65 4.66 -11.99
CA VAL A 58 -26.28 4.15 -11.87
C VAL A 58 -26.09 3.46 -10.52
N SER A 59 -26.50 4.14 -9.45
CA SER A 59 -26.42 3.59 -8.08
C SER A 59 -27.30 2.34 -7.93
N GLY A 60 -28.50 2.34 -8.51
CA GLY A 60 -29.37 1.16 -8.50
C GLY A 60 -28.72 -0.05 -9.17
N ARG A 61 -28.08 0.15 -10.33
CA ARG A 61 -27.33 -0.90 -11.03
C ARG A 61 -26.13 -1.42 -10.23
N ASP A 62 -25.36 -0.53 -9.61
CA ASP A 62 -24.23 -0.92 -8.73
C ASP A 62 -24.71 -1.83 -7.58
N GLN A 63 -25.82 -1.47 -6.93
CA GLN A 63 -26.38 -2.29 -5.85
C GLN A 63 -26.84 -3.67 -6.35
N LEU A 64 -27.45 -3.76 -7.53
CA LEU A 64 -27.80 -5.06 -8.11
C LEU A 64 -26.56 -5.90 -8.46
N GLN A 65 -25.49 -5.28 -8.96
CA GLN A 65 -24.23 -5.97 -9.21
C GLN A 65 -23.59 -6.48 -7.91
N ARG A 66 -23.65 -5.71 -6.82
CA ARG A 66 -23.22 -6.18 -5.48
C ARG A 66 -24.03 -7.39 -5.01
N ALA A 67 -25.36 -7.38 -5.19
CA ALA A 67 -26.20 -8.54 -4.89
C ALA A 67 -25.77 -9.78 -5.70
N LEU A 68 -25.47 -9.62 -6.99
CA LEU A 68 -24.99 -10.74 -7.83
C LEU A 68 -23.57 -11.20 -7.49
N LYS A 69 -22.70 -10.33 -6.96
CA LYS A 69 -21.38 -10.76 -6.45
C LYS A 69 -21.52 -11.68 -5.22
N LEU A 70 -22.55 -11.46 -4.40
CA LEU A 70 -22.85 -12.31 -3.24
C LEU A 70 -23.56 -13.61 -3.63
N VAL A 71 -24.53 -13.52 -4.56
CA VAL A 71 -25.35 -14.64 -5.03
C VAL A 71 -25.48 -14.53 -6.57
N PRO A 72 -24.64 -15.23 -7.35
CA PRO A 72 -24.58 -15.08 -8.82
C PRO A 72 -25.90 -15.30 -9.57
N GLU A 73 -26.81 -16.09 -9.02
CA GLU A 73 -28.13 -16.37 -9.61
C GLU A 73 -29.29 -15.72 -8.84
N HIS A 74 -29.03 -14.62 -8.14
CA HIS A 74 -30.04 -13.93 -7.33
C HIS A 74 -31.23 -13.49 -8.20
N LYS A 75 -32.35 -14.22 -8.12
CA LYS A 75 -33.48 -14.10 -9.07
C LYS A 75 -34.02 -12.68 -9.18
N ASN A 76 -34.13 -11.98 -8.05
CA ASN A 76 -34.66 -10.62 -8.03
C ASN A 76 -33.67 -9.61 -8.64
N ALA A 77 -32.37 -9.78 -8.40
CA ALA A 77 -31.35 -8.91 -8.96
C ALA A 77 -31.21 -9.11 -10.49
N MET A 78 -31.21 -10.36 -10.94
CA MET A 78 -31.21 -10.71 -12.37
C MET A 78 -32.41 -10.09 -13.08
N LYS A 79 -33.62 -10.24 -12.54
CA LYS A 79 -34.83 -9.64 -13.12
C LYS A 79 -34.76 -8.11 -13.14
N ALA A 80 -34.29 -7.49 -12.06
CA ALA A 80 -34.18 -6.03 -11.95
C ALA A 80 -33.11 -5.45 -12.90
N LEU A 81 -32.09 -6.23 -13.29
CA LEU A 81 -31.15 -5.89 -14.36
C LEU A 81 -31.70 -6.17 -15.78
N GLY A 82 -32.94 -6.64 -15.90
CA GLY A 82 -33.59 -6.92 -17.19
C GLY A 82 -33.35 -8.34 -17.73
N TYR A 83 -32.76 -9.26 -16.96
CA TYR A 83 -32.63 -10.65 -17.39
C TYR A 83 -33.96 -11.41 -17.25
N LYS A 84 -34.18 -12.36 -18.16
CA LYS A 84 -35.29 -13.32 -18.11
C LYS A 84 -34.80 -14.74 -18.36
N GLN A 85 -35.37 -15.70 -17.65
CA GLN A 85 -35.09 -17.11 -17.92
C GLN A 85 -35.73 -17.52 -19.25
N LYS A 86 -34.93 -18.13 -20.11
CA LYS A 86 -35.34 -18.74 -21.38
C LYS A 86 -34.72 -20.12 -21.48
N LYS A 87 -35.46 -21.05 -22.09
CA LYS A 87 -34.93 -22.37 -22.44
C LYS A 87 -34.04 -22.24 -23.67
N VAL A 88 -32.74 -22.46 -23.52
CA VAL A 88 -31.73 -22.48 -24.59
C VAL A 88 -31.11 -23.88 -24.56
N ASP A 89 -31.18 -24.60 -25.67
CA ASP A 89 -30.66 -25.97 -25.80
C ASP A 89 -31.15 -26.97 -24.74
N GLY A 90 -32.35 -26.75 -24.20
CA GLY A 90 -32.93 -27.61 -23.16
C GLY A 90 -32.76 -27.10 -21.73
N GLU A 91 -31.86 -26.15 -21.50
CA GLU A 91 -31.49 -25.63 -20.18
C GLU A 91 -32.08 -24.23 -19.91
N GLN A 92 -32.44 -23.95 -18.67
CA GLN A 92 -32.92 -22.62 -18.27
C GLN A 92 -31.73 -21.68 -18.12
N THR A 93 -31.58 -20.74 -19.05
CA THR A 93 -30.50 -19.74 -19.04
C THR A 93 -31.08 -18.35 -18.87
N TRP A 94 -30.39 -17.50 -18.10
CA TRP A 94 -30.71 -16.08 -18.02
C TRP A 94 -30.26 -15.35 -19.28
N VAL A 95 -31.20 -14.74 -19.98
CA VAL A 95 -30.95 -13.96 -21.20
C VAL A 95 -31.36 -12.51 -20.95
N LEU A 96 -30.46 -11.57 -21.24
CA LEU A 96 -30.74 -10.14 -21.11
C LEU A 96 -31.88 -9.73 -22.06
N ASP A 97 -32.87 -9.02 -21.53
CA ASP A 97 -33.90 -8.33 -22.29
C ASP A 97 -33.61 -6.83 -22.23
N GLU A 98 -32.92 -6.29 -23.24
CA GLU A 98 -32.52 -4.87 -23.29
C GLU A 98 -33.69 -3.91 -23.09
N ARG A 99 -34.92 -4.32 -23.44
CA ARG A 99 -36.14 -3.52 -23.26
C ARG A 99 -36.56 -3.37 -21.80
N ARG A 100 -36.07 -4.24 -20.91
CA ARG A 100 -36.35 -4.25 -19.47
C ARG A 100 -35.14 -3.85 -18.63
N ALA A 101 -33.97 -3.73 -19.25
CA ALA A 101 -32.77 -3.31 -18.54
C ALA A 101 -32.94 -1.86 -18.04
N PRO A 102 -32.49 -1.55 -16.82
CA PRO A 102 -32.48 -0.18 -16.34
C PRO A 102 -31.62 0.69 -17.27
N PRO A 103 -31.96 1.98 -17.45
CA PRO A 103 -31.21 2.89 -18.31
C PRO A 103 -29.70 2.87 -18.01
N THR A 104 -28.89 2.94 -19.06
CA THR A 104 -27.43 2.96 -18.92
C THR A 104 -26.83 4.36 -18.92
N ALA A 105 -27.57 5.38 -19.34
CA ALA A 105 -27.08 6.74 -19.49
C ALA A 105 -27.02 7.48 -18.15
N ASP A 106 -25.92 8.22 -17.93
CA ASP A 106 -25.65 9.06 -16.75
C ASP A 106 -26.50 10.34 -16.66
N SER A 107 -27.72 10.34 -17.23
CA SER A 107 -28.59 11.51 -17.14
C SER A 107 -29.30 11.61 -15.79
N ASP A 108 -28.61 11.24 -14.70
CA ASP A 108 -29.09 11.32 -13.34
C ASP A 108 -29.18 12.81 -12.96
N LYS A 109 -30.31 13.45 -13.32
CA LYS A 109 -30.73 14.75 -12.76
C LYS A 109 -31.23 14.52 -11.33
N VAL A 110 -30.31 14.10 -10.47
CA VAL A 110 -30.58 13.72 -9.08
C VAL A 110 -30.34 14.94 -8.20
N SER A 111 -31.25 15.18 -7.26
CA SER A 111 -31.08 16.25 -6.28
C SER A 111 -29.98 15.91 -5.27
N ASP A 112 -29.30 16.91 -4.72
CA ASP A 112 -28.33 16.68 -3.63
C ASP A 112 -28.97 15.99 -2.42
N ASP A 113 -30.26 16.20 -2.18
CA ASP A 113 -31.01 15.57 -1.10
C ASP A 113 -31.22 14.07 -1.34
N ASP A 114 -31.54 13.66 -2.57
CA ASP A 114 -31.64 12.24 -2.94
C ASP A 114 -30.27 11.55 -2.82
N ARG A 115 -29.19 12.26 -3.18
CA ARG A 115 -27.82 11.74 -3.02
C ARG A 115 -27.45 11.55 -1.55
N LYS A 116 -27.75 12.52 -0.68
CA LYS A 116 -27.55 12.40 0.77
C LYS A 116 -28.37 11.26 1.36
N ARG A 117 -29.63 11.12 0.93
CA ARG A 117 -30.52 10.05 1.39
C ARG A 117 -30.00 8.67 0.95
N TYR A 118 -29.52 8.55 -0.29
CA TYR A 118 -28.87 7.33 -0.77
C TYR A 118 -27.67 6.96 0.10
N LEU A 119 -26.77 7.91 0.37
CA LEU A 119 -25.59 7.65 1.21
C LEU A 119 -25.99 7.17 2.61
N SER A 120 -27.03 7.77 3.21
CA SER A 120 -27.55 7.35 4.52
C SER A 120 -28.17 5.95 4.49
N GLU A 121 -29.00 5.62 3.49
CA GLU A 121 -29.58 4.29 3.37
C GLU A 121 -28.51 3.22 3.07
N ARG A 122 -27.51 3.56 2.25
CA ARG A 122 -26.36 2.70 2.00
C ARG A 122 -25.57 2.43 3.28
N GLU A 123 -25.32 3.45 4.10
CA GLU A 123 -24.62 3.31 5.38
C GLU A 123 -25.40 2.41 6.35
N LYS A 124 -26.73 2.56 6.44
CA LYS A 124 -27.58 1.68 7.26
C LYS A 124 -27.47 0.22 6.82
N LEU A 125 -27.62 -0.03 5.51
CA LEU A 125 -27.46 -1.38 4.95
C LEU A 125 -26.08 -1.95 5.27
N SER A 126 -25.02 -1.15 5.09
CA SER A 126 -23.65 -1.51 5.42
C SER A 126 -23.50 -1.95 6.88
N LYS A 127 -24.05 -1.17 7.82
CA LYS A 127 -24.04 -1.50 9.26
C LYS A 127 -24.82 -2.77 9.58
N GLU A 128 -25.97 -2.99 8.93
CA GLU A 128 -26.76 -4.22 9.09
C GLU A 128 -26.03 -5.44 8.54
N ALA A 129 -25.45 -5.34 7.34
CA ALA A 129 -24.67 -6.41 6.73
C ALA A 129 -23.45 -6.77 7.60
N SER A 130 -22.72 -5.77 8.12
CA SER A 130 -21.60 -6.00 9.04
C SER A 130 -22.02 -6.81 10.27
N LYS A 131 -23.18 -6.50 10.88
CA LYS A 131 -23.71 -7.26 12.02
C LYS A 131 -24.04 -8.71 11.67
N GLU A 132 -24.59 -8.97 10.50
CA GLU A 132 -24.88 -10.35 10.06
C GLU A 132 -23.58 -11.15 9.81
N TYR A 133 -22.55 -10.52 9.25
CA TYR A 133 -21.24 -11.15 9.09
C TYR A 133 -20.52 -11.37 10.43
N VAL A 134 -20.65 -10.47 11.41
CA VAL A 134 -20.15 -10.70 12.78
C VAL A 134 -20.79 -11.96 13.39
N LYS A 135 -22.12 -12.10 13.30
CA LYS A 135 -22.82 -13.31 13.79
C LYS A 135 -22.36 -14.58 13.08
N LEU A 136 -22.07 -14.49 11.78
CA LEU A 136 -21.55 -15.61 11.00
C LEU A 136 -20.11 -15.96 11.40
N ALA A 137 -19.26 -14.95 11.66
CA ALA A 137 -17.88 -15.12 12.12
C ALA A 137 -17.83 -15.77 13.51
N GLU A 138 -18.67 -15.30 14.44
CA GLU A 138 -18.83 -15.92 15.76
C GLU A 138 -19.31 -17.37 15.67
N TYR A 139 -20.19 -17.68 14.71
CA TYR A 139 -20.63 -19.04 14.47
C TYR A 139 -19.48 -19.93 13.95
N ALA A 140 -18.64 -19.42 13.04
CA ALA A 140 -17.43 -20.10 12.60
C ALA A 140 -16.48 -20.38 13.78
N ALA A 141 -16.28 -19.39 14.66
CA ALA A 141 -15.44 -19.55 15.84
C ALA A 141 -15.98 -20.62 16.80
N LYS A 142 -17.30 -20.71 16.99
CA LYS A 142 -17.95 -21.77 17.79
C LYS A 142 -17.80 -23.17 17.19
N LEU A 143 -17.55 -23.25 15.88
CA LEU A 143 -17.25 -24.48 15.17
C LEU A 143 -15.74 -24.75 15.09
N GLU A 144 -14.90 -23.97 15.81
CA GLU A 144 -13.44 -24.07 15.81
C GLU A 144 -12.81 -23.81 14.42
N LEU A 145 -13.53 -23.12 13.54
CA LEU A 145 -13.07 -22.74 12.20
C LEU A 145 -12.38 -21.36 12.23
N GLU A 146 -11.32 -21.21 13.02
CA GLU A 146 -10.67 -19.92 13.32
C GLU A 146 -10.29 -19.11 12.06
N ALA A 147 -9.68 -19.75 11.07
CA ALA A 147 -9.29 -19.09 9.82
C ALA A 147 -10.51 -18.52 9.07
N ARG A 148 -11.64 -19.24 9.07
CA ARG A 148 -12.89 -18.77 8.45
C ARG A 148 -13.56 -17.68 9.28
N ALA A 149 -13.51 -17.77 10.60
CA ALA A 149 -14.00 -16.72 11.49
C ALA A 149 -13.30 -15.41 11.19
N ARG A 150 -11.96 -15.42 11.13
CA ARG A 150 -11.15 -14.24 10.80
C ARG A 150 -11.50 -13.63 9.44
N VAL A 151 -11.54 -14.44 8.39
CA VAL A 151 -11.92 -13.96 7.04
C VAL A 151 -13.34 -13.38 7.04
N THR A 152 -14.27 -13.97 7.80
CA THR A 152 -15.64 -13.47 7.89
C THR A 152 -15.71 -12.14 8.66
N TYR A 153 -14.89 -11.96 9.69
CA TYR A 153 -14.72 -10.66 10.35
C TYR A 153 -14.14 -9.61 9.40
N ASP A 154 -13.17 -9.95 8.55
CA ASP A 154 -12.65 -9.03 7.52
C ASP A 154 -13.76 -8.59 6.54
N VAL A 155 -14.68 -9.49 6.16
CA VAL A 155 -15.85 -9.12 5.37
C VAL A 155 -16.76 -8.15 6.13
N ALA A 156 -16.97 -8.36 7.43
CA ALA A 156 -17.75 -7.44 8.25
C ALA A 156 -17.11 -6.04 8.37
N VAL A 157 -15.77 -5.95 8.46
CA VAL A 157 -15.01 -4.69 8.46
C VAL A 157 -15.17 -3.95 7.13
N LYS A 158 -15.18 -4.66 5.99
CA LYS A 158 -15.42 -4.03 4.67
C LYS A 158 -16.80 -3.36 4.56
N TYR A 159 -17.80 -3.91 5.24
CA TYR A 159 -19.14 -3.34 5.27
C TYR A 159 -19.25 -2.15 6.24
N ASP A 160 -18.66 -2.25 7.42
CA ASP A 160 -18.60 -1.18 8.43
C ASP A 160 -17.20 -1.11 9.07
N PRO A 161 -16.32 -0.24 8.58
CA PRO A 161 -14.96 -0.06 9.11
C PRO A 161 -14.91 0.51 10.54
N THR A 162 -16.05 0.87 11.14
CA THR A 162 -16.16 1.39 12.50
C THR A 162 -16.68 0.37 13.51
N ASN A 163 -17.04 -0.84 13.05
CA ASN A 163 -17.57 -1.89 13.91
C ASN A 163 -16.44 -2.50 14.75
N GLU A 164 -16.35 -2.10 16.03
CA GLU A 164 -15.32 -2.59 16.94
C GLU A 164 -15.31 -4.10 17.13
N GLU A 165 -16.46 -4.77 17.10
CA GLU A 165 -16.53 -6.24 17.24
C GLU A 165 -15.91 -6.91 16.02
N ALA A 166 -16.22 -6.40 14.81
CA ALA A 166 -15.62 -6.89 13.57
C ALA A 166 -14.10 -6.66 13.54
N LEU A 167 -13.65 -5.46 13.93
CA LEU A 167 -12.23 -5.10 13.98
C LEU A 167 -11.47 -6.00 14.95
N LYS A 168 -11.97 -6.19 16.18
CA LYS A 168 -11.36 -7.10 17.18
C LYS A 168 -11.32 -8.53 16.66
N GLY A 169 -12.41 -9.02 16.09
CA GLY A 169 -12.49 -10.38 15.53
C GLY A 169 -11.56 -10.63 14.35
N ALA A 170 -11.31 -9.60 13.52
CA ALA A 170 -10.34 -9.63 12.42
C ALA A 170 -8.88 -9.53 12.89
N GLY A 171 -8.66 -9.21 14.17
CA GLY A 171 -7.34 -9.03 14.79
C GLY A 171 -6.76 -7.63 14.64
N TRP A 172 -7.58 -6.64 14.31
CA TRP A 172 -7.16 -5.23 14.36
C TRP A 172 -6.88 -4.84 15.80
N VAL A 173 -5.94 -3.91 15.99
CA VAL A 173 -5.57 -3.40 17.32
C VAL A 173 -5.65 -1.88 17.33
N LYS A 174 -5.86 -1.28 18.50
CA LYS A 174 -5.77 0.17 18.66
C LYS A 174 -4.31 0.56 18.87
N ASP A 175 -3.87 1.60 18.18
CA ASP A 175 -2.54 2.18 18.43
C ASP A 175 -2.54 3.17 19.61
N GLU A 176 -1.41 3.86 19.81
CA GLU A 176 -1.23 4.82 20.91
C GLU A 176 -2.20 6.01 20.85
N LEU A 177 -2.75 6.33 19.67
CA LEU A 177 -3.74 7.40 19.47
C LEU A 177 -5.18 6.88 19.62
N GLY A 178 -5.36 5.57 19.77
CA GLY A 178 -6.66 4.92 19.83
C GLY A 178 -7.25 4.58 18.46
N ASP A 179 -6.49 4.79 17.38
CA ASP A 179 -6.91 4.47 16.02
C ASP A 179 -6.74 2.98 15.73
N TRP A 180 -7.69 2.39 15.00
CA TRP A 180 -7.61 0.99 14.61
C TRP A 180 -6.61 0.81 13.47
N ILE A 181 -5.63 -0.08 13.69
CA ILE A 181 -4.65 -0.49 12.70
C ILE A 181 -4.81 -1.97 12.36
N SER A 182 -4.58 -2.29 11.08
CA SER A 182 -4.70 -3.67 10.62
C SER A 182 -3.67 -4.58 11.31
N PRO A 183 -3.93 -5.89 11.44
CA PRO A 183 -2.95 -6.83 11.99
C PRO A 183 -1.59 -6.76 11.29
N ARG A 184 -1.61 -6.47 9.98
CA ARG A 184 -0.42 -6.28 9.17
C ARG A 184 0.33 -5.02 9.59
N ASP A 185 -0.35 -3.87 9.65
CA ASP A 185 0.28 -2.61 10.06
C ASP A 185 0.82 -2.70 11.50
N ALA A 186 0.12 -3.42 12.37
CA ALA A 186 0.58 -3.71 13.74
C ALA A 186 1.87 -4.53 13.75
N ALA A 187 1.95 -5.61 12.98
CA ALA A 187 3.17 -6.42 12.85
C ALA A 187 4.32 -5.61 12.21
N GLU A 188 4.02 -4.78 11.21
CA GLU A 188 5.01 -3.89 10.59
C GLU A 188 5.58 -2.91 11.63
N ARG A 189 4.73 -2.30 12.48
CA ARG A 189 5.13 -1.42 13.59
C ARG A 189 5.89 -2.15 14.69
N GLU A 190 5.52 -3.38 15.03
CA GLU A 190 6.27 -4.20 15.98
C GLU A 190 7.68 -4.48 15.49
N GLN A 191 7.84 -4.89 14.22
CA GLN A 191 9.16 -5.09 13.62
C GLN A 191 9.96 -3.78 13.56
N THR A 192 9.31 -2.65 13.28
CA THR A 192 9.94 -1.31 13.36
C THR A 192 10.44 -1.03 14.78
N GLN A 193 9.60 -1.20 15.78
CA GLN A 193 9.94 -0.94 17.17
C GLN A 193 11.05 -1.87 17.65
N LYS A 194 11.06 -3.11 17.17
CA LYS A 194 12.15 -4.05 17.38
C LYS A 194 13.44 -3.55 16.76
N ALA A 195 13.44 -3.09 15.51
CA ALA A 195 14.64 -2.51 14.89
C ALA A 195 15.15 -1.27 15.65
N LEU A 196 14.24 -0.42 16.15
CA LEU A 196 14.64 0.71 17.00
C LEU A 196 15.17 0.27 18.37
N THR A 197 14.69 -0.84 18.93
CA THR A 197 15.16 -1.39 20.22
C THR A 197 16.49 -2.12 20.07
N ASP A 198 16.68 -2.85 18.98
CA ASP A 198 17.88 -3.63 18.65
C ASP A 198 19.04 -2.75 18.17
N THR A 199 18.84 -1.42 18.10
CA THR A 199 19.89 -0.47 17.74
C THR A 199 21.07 -0.58 18.73
N PRO A 200 22.31 -0.76 18.24
CA PRO A 200 23.51 -0.76 19.07
C PRO A 200 23.64 0.51 19.91
N LEU A 201 24.28 0.39 21.08
CA LEU A 201 24.63 1.56 21.86
C LEU A 201 25.60 2.46 21.08
N ALA A 202 25.40 3.76 21.19
CA ALA A 202 26.24 4.75 20.52
C ALA A 202 27.69 4.67 21.03
N GLU A 203 28.64 4.54 20.10
CA GLU A 203 30.07 4.60 20.38
C GLU A 203 30.65 5.91 19.85
N ALA A 204 31.51 6.59 20.62
CA ALA A 204 32.17 7.81 20.13
C ALA A 204 33.15 7.47 18.98
N ILE A 205 33.10 8.25 17.90
CA ILE A 205 34.07 8.09 16.79
C ILE A 205 35.36 8.81 17.17
N ALA A 206 36.43 8.05 17.41
CA ALA A 206 37.71 8.59 17.86
C ALA A 206 38.49 9.35 16.78
N ASP A 207 38.35 8.93 15.52
CA ASP A 207 39.07 9.48 14.37
C ASP A 207 38.07 9.96 13.32
N LEU A 208 37.75 11.25 13.38
CA LEU A 208 36.85 11.89 12.44
C LEU A 208 37.66 12.57 11.35
N PRO A 209 37.14 12.60 10.10
CA PRO A 209 37.81 13.32 9.03
C PRO A 209 38.09 14.79 9.39
N ASP A 210 39.24 15.31 8.96
CA ASP A 210 39.66 16.71 9.20
C ASP A 210 38.65 17.76 8.72
N TRP A 211 37.78 17.41 7.75
CA TRP A 211 36.74 18.32 7.27
C TRP A 211 35.61 18.51 8.31
N THR A 212 35.34 17.53 9.17
CA THR A 212 34.23 17.56 10.12
C THR A 212 34.32 18.77 11.05
N ASN A 213 35.51 19.04 11.58
CA ASN A 213 35.76 20.19 12.46
C ASN A 213 35.70 21.54 11.72
N ARG A 214 35.85 21.56 10.39
CA ARG A 214 35.73 22.77 9.56
C ARG A 214 34.28 23.11 9.25
N VAL A 215 33.41 22.10 9.23
CA VAL A 215 31.99 22.23 8.91
C VAL A 215 31.18 22.51 10.18
N PHE A 216 31.34 21.70 11.21
CA PHE A 216 30.53 21.72 12.43
C PHE A 216 31.22 22.49 13.55
N THR A 217 30.99 23.80 13.59
CA THR A 217 31.61 24.71 14.55
C THR A 217 30.67 24.97 15.73
N GLY A 218 30.67 24.14 16.79
CA GLY A 218 29.88 24.48 17.98
C GLY A 218 29.49 23.42 19.02
N GLY A 219 29.86 22.13 18.90
CA GLY A 219 29.31 21.08 19.79
C GLY A 219 30.33 20.05 20.30
N THR A 220 30.01 19.44 21.45
CA THR A 220 30.77 18.38 22.16
C THR A 220 30.57 16.97 21.60
N GLY A 221 29.99 16.79 20.41
CA GLY A 221 29.69 15.47 19.84
C GLY A 221 30.04 15.38 18.37
N ALA A 222 31.32 15.14 18.05
CA ALA A 222 31.80 15.19 16.67
C ALA A 222 31.43 13.93 15.84
N GLY A 223 30.82 12.91 16.44
CA GLY A 223 30.25 11.78 15.72
C GLY A 223 29.94 10.60 16.64
N SER A 224 28.99 9.77 16.26
CA SER A 224 28.58 8.58 16.99
C SER A 224 28.40 7.41 16.03
N ARG A 225 28.87 6.23 16.43
CA ARG A 225 28.76 4.99 15.68
C ARG A 225 27.69 4.10 16.27
N TYR A 226 26.87 3.53 15.39
CA TYR A 226 25.83 2.55 15.68
C TYR A 226 26.09 1.34 14.80
N GLY A 227 26.86 0.36 15.30
CA GLY A 227 27.33 -0.74 14.46
C GLY A 227 28.16 -0.25 13.26
N ASP A 228 27.70 -0.52 12.04
CA ASP A 228 28.35 -0.08 10.79
C ASP A 228 27.93 1.33 10.32
N ILE A 229 27.08 2.02 11.08
CA ILE A 229 26.58 3.36 10.73
C ILE A 229 27.31 4.42 11.54
N ASP A 230 28.08 5.28 10.87
CA ASP A 230 28.73 6.45 11.46
C ASP A 230 27.83 7.67 11.26
N VAL A 231 27.40 8.34 12.33
CA VAL A 231 26.60 9.58 12.24
C VAL A 231 27.43 10.76 12.72
N VAL A 232 27.47 11.84 11.93
CA VAL A 232 28.32 13.01 12.15
C VAL A 232 27.49 14.28 11.98
N GLY A 233 27.58 15.22 12.90
CA GLY A 233 26.84 16.50 12.82
C GLY A 233 27.04 17.36 14.07
N SER A 234 26.34 18.49 14.14
CA SER A 234 26.38 19.42 15.28
C SER A 234 25.16 19.34 16.21
N VAL A 235 24.14 18.56 15.83
CA VAL A 235 22.86 18.35 16.53
C VAL A 235 22.91 17.15 17.49
N ASN A 236 21.80 16.88 18.19
CA ASN A 236 21.65 15.64 18.95
C ASN A 236 21.65 14.42 18.01
N LEU A 237 22.78 13.71 17.94
CA LEU A 237 22.98 12.56 17.04
C LEU A 237 22.38 11.26 17.57
N ALA A 238 21.81 11.25 18.78
CA ALA A 238 21.26 10.04 19.40
C ALA A 238 20.11 9.45 18.55
N ASP A 239 19.09 10.26 18.30
CA ASP A 239 17.92 9.82 17.55
C ASP A 239 18.26 9.63 16.06
N ALA A 240 19.01 10.56 15.46
CA ALA A 240 19.43 10.44 14.06
C ALA A 240 20.19 9.12 13.82
N GLY A 241 21.10 8.75 14.73
CA GLY A 241 21.83 7.48 14.66
C GLY A 241 20.95 6.25 14.82
N ARG A 242 20.02 6.29 15.78
CA ARG A 242 19.05 5.21 16.00
C ARG A 242 18.17 4.97 14.78
N TYR A 243 17.62 6.03 14.21
CA TYR A 243 16.77 5.93 13.01
C TYR A 243 17.55 5.56 11.76
N ALA A 244 18.76 6.08 11.58
CA ALA A 244 19.63 5.69 10.47
C ALA A 244 19.98 4.19 10.51
N TRP A 245 20.35 3.68 11.69
CA TRP A 245 20.62 2.26 11.86
C TRP A 245 19.39 1.39 11.61
N ALA A 246 18.25 1.75 12.21
CA ALA A 246 17.01 1.00 12.01
C ALA A 246 16.58 1.00 10.54
N ALA A 247 16.72 2.13 9.83
CA ALA A 247 16.46 2.23 8.40
C ALA A 247 17.37 1.30 7.58
N SER A 248 18.68 1.33 7.81
CA SER A 248 19.63 0.46 7.10
C SER A 248 19.40 -1.02 7.41
N LYS A 249 19.07 -1.36 8.66
CA LYS A 249 18.72 -2.73 9.09
C LYS A 249 17.48 -3.24 8.37
N LEU A 250 16.40 -2.46 8.37
CA LEU A 250 15.16 -2.81 7.66
C LEU A 250 15.36 -2.90 6.15
N CYS A 251 16.18 -2.01 5.55
CA CYS A 251 16.56 -2.12 4.14
C CYS A 251 17.26 -3.44 3.86
N SER A 252 18.18 -3.85 4.72
CA SER A 252 18.91 -5.12 4.58
C SER A 252 17.98 -6.34 4.72
N GLU A 253 16.98 -6.27 5.60
CA GLU A 253 15.98 -7.34 5.75
C GLU A 253 14.96 -7.41 4.60
N LEU A 254 14.64 -6.27 3.97
CA LEU A 254 13.65 -6.19 2.88
C LEU A 254 14.30 -6.44 1.51
N LEU A 255 15.43 -5.79 1.25
CA LEU A 255 16.14 -5.83 -0.04
C LEU A 255 17.23 -6.90 -0.08
N GLY A 256 17.44 -7.63 1.02
CA GLY A 256 18.51 -8.62 1.17
C GLY A 256 19.90 -8.02 1.41
N GLY A 257 20.86 -8.88 1.74
CA GLY A 257 22.25 -8.50 2.03
C GLY A 257 22.47 -7.99 3.45
N GLU A 258 23.67 -7.47 3.70
CA GLU A 258 24.11 -7.00 5.01
C GLU A 258 24.07 -5.47 5.12
N VAL A 259 23.93 -4.98 6.36
CA VAL A 259 24.10 -3.57 6.70
C VAL A 259 25.51 -3.17 6.29
N GLY A 260 25.62 -2.21 5.37
CA GLY A 260 26.90 -1.74 4.88
C GLY A 260 27.45 -0.64 5.78
N LYS A 261 28.76 -0.41 5.69
CA LYS A 261 29.36 0.81 6.26
C LYS A 261 28.77 2.04 5.57
N LEU A 262 28.15 2.91 6.36
CA LEU A 262 27.51 4.13 5.88
C LEU A 262 27.83 5.28 6.83
N ARG A 263 28.21 6.43 6.26
CA ARG A 263 28.26 7.69 7.00
C ARG A 263 27.01 8.51 6.75
N VAL A 264 26.33 8.93 7.81
CA VAL A 264 25.20 9.86 7.79
C VAL A 264 25.68 11.20 8.32
N VAL A 265 25.71 12.21 7.44
CA VAL A 265 26.05 13.59 7.79
C VAL A 265 24.76 14.34 8.08
N VAL A 266 24.67 14.97 9.24
CA VAL A 266 23.48 15.63 9.73
C VAL A 266 23.78 17.10 9.96
N ALA A 267 23.31 17.95 9.04
CA ALA A 267 23.44 19.40 9.14
C ALA A 267 22.30 19.98 9.98
N ALA A 268 22.59 20.88 10.92
CA ALA A 268 21.58 21.53 11.75
C ALA A 268 20.74 22.56 10.98
N ASN A 269 21.32 23.15 9.92
CA ASN A 269 20.71 24.21 9.14
C ASN A 269 21.37 24.33 7.75
N SER A 270 20.76 25.13 6.88
CA SER A 270 21.23 25.35 5.50
C SER A 270 22.66 25.90 5.45
N LYS A 271 23.11 26.67 6.45
CA LYS A 271 24.49 27.21 6.46
C LYS A 271 25.52 26.12 6.72
N GLU A 272 25.23 25.17 7.61
CA GLU A 272 26.10 24.01 7.83
C GLU A 272 26.13 23.11 6.61
N HIS A 273 24.97 22.87 5.98
CA HIS A 273 24.87 22.14 4.72
C HIS A 273 25.70 22.81 3.61
N GLU A 274 25.55 24.12 3.40
CA GLU A 274 26.34 24.88 2.43
C GLU A 274 27.85 24.76 2.69
N ARG A 275 28.29 24.85 3.96
CA ARG A 275 29.69 24.67 4.33
C ARG A 275 30.17 23.25 4.05
N TYR A 276 29.34 22.27 4.36
CA TYR A 276 29.65 20.87 4.10
C TYR A 276 29.83 20.62 2.60
N CYS A 277 28.88 21.05 1.77
CA CYS A 277 28.97 20.99 0.31
C CYS A 277 30.23 21.70 -0.20
N ALA A 278 30.50 22.93 0.26
CA ALA A 278 31.68 23.69 -0.13
C ALA A 278 33.01 23.04 0.28
N THR A 279 33.03 22.31 1.41
CA THR A 279 34.25 21.70 1.96
C THR A 279 34.49 20.30 1.37
N ARG A 280 33.43 19.49 1.23
CA ARG A 280 33.52 18.07 0.88
C ARG A 280 33.37 17.82 -0.60
N GLN A 281 32.57 18.62 -1.29
CA GLN A 281 32.21 18.47 -2.70
C GLN A 281 32.41 19.79 -3.46
N PRO A 282 33.63 20.38 -3.43
CA PRO A 282 33.87 21.68 -4.07
C PRO A 282 33.61 21.59 -5.58
N GLY A 283 32.71 22.42 -6.08
CA GLY A 283 32.46 22.58 -7.51
C GLY A 283 31.38 21.67 -8.11
N VAL A 284 30.55 21.01 -7.30
CA VAL A 284 29.32 20.34 -7.77
C VAL A 284 28.19 21.38 -7.79
N PRO A 285 27.77 21.91 -8.96
CA PRO A 285 26.71 22.93 -9.03
C PRO A 285 25.37 22.33 -8.61
N GLY A 286 24.57 23.08 -7.84
CA GLY A 286 23.23 22.64 -7.39
C GLY A 286 23.22 21.80 -6.11
N LEU A 287 24.36 21.25 -5.68
CA LEU A 287 24.43 20.40 -4.48
C LEU A 287 24.01 21.10 -3.19
N SER A 288 24.24 22.41 -3.08
CA SER A 288 23.79 23.21 -1.94
C SER A 288 22.29 23.52 -1.96
N ALA A 289 21.61 23.22 -3.07
CA ALA A 289 20.17 23.37 -3.24
C ALA A 289 19.43 22.03 -3.05
N ASP A 290 20.07 20.90 -3.41
CA ASP A 290 19.51 19.55 -3.33
C ASP A 290 20.19 18.74 -2.22
N ALA A 291 19.49 18.54 -1.10
CA ALA A 291 20.03 17.92 0.11
C ALA A 291 19.93 16.37 0.11
N TRP A 292 20.52 15.64 -0.84
CA TRP A 292 20.40 14.17 -0.87
C TRP A 292 21.59 13.41 -1.51
N VAL A 293 22.02 12.31 -0.84
CA VAL A 293 23.01 11.25 -1.22
C VAL A 293 24.25 11.68 -2.02
N LEU A 294 25.43 11.62 -1.39
CA LEU A 294 26.65 12.29 -1.87
C LEU A 294 27.78 11.36 -2.31
N GLY A 295 27.49 10.06 -2.51
CA GLY A 295 28.42 9.07 -3.06
C GLY A 295 28.24 7.66 -2.45
N ASP A 296 29.17 6.75 -2.75
CA ASP A 296 29.08 5.30 -2.47
C ASP A 296 28.97 4.88 -0.99
N LYS A 297 29.26 5.77 -0.04
CA LYS A 297 29.32 5.46 1.41
C LYS A 297 28.85 6.59 2.32
N GLU A 298 28.26 7.65 1.77
CA GLU A 298 27.97 8.88 2.52
C GLU A 298 26.61 9.44 2.09
N VAL A 299 25.72 9.62 3.06
CA VAL A 299 24.44 10.30 2.90
C VAL A 299 24.42 11.56 3.75
N GLU A 300 23.68 12.56 3.29
CA GLU A 300 23.44 13.77 4.05
C GLU A 300 21.95 13.94 4.32
N ALA A 301 21.62 14.44 5.51
CA ALA A 301 20.29 14.90 5.87
C ALA A 301 20.36 16.26 6.56
N LEU A 302 19.49 17.18 6.14
CA LEU A 302 19.32 18.49 6.76
C LEU A 302 18.20 18.43 7.81
N LEU A 303 18.50 18.71 9.08
CA LEU A 303 17.46 18.92 10.09
C LEU A 303 16.98 20.38 10.06
N ASP A 304 15.71 20.58 10.45
CA ASP A 304 15.18 21.92 10.71
C ASP A 304 15.33 22.20 12.22
N GLU A 305 15.97 23.31 12.58
CA GLU A 305 16.25 23.71 13.98
C GLU A 305 14.99 23.81 14.87
N LYS A 306 13.79 23.79 14.28
CA LYS A 306 12.52 23.99 14.98
C LYS A 306 11.68 22.73 15.21
N ASP A 307 11.94 21.64 14.50
CA ASP A 307 11.20 20.38 14.66
C ASP A 307 12.11 19.16 14.35
N ASP A 308 12.33 18.33 15.36
CA ASP A 308 13.16 17.13 15.22
C ASP A 308 12.51 16.10 14.28
N LYS A 309 11.17 16.13 14.10
CA LYS A 309 10.47 15.06 13.37
C LYS A 309 10.68 15.11 11.84
N PRO A 310 10.50 16.24 11.14
CA PRO A 310 10.86 16.34 9.71
C PRO A 310 12.34 16.04 9.45
N GLY A 311 13.20 16.38 10.40
CA GLY A 311 14.62 16.03 10.34
C GLY A 311 14.86 14.52 10.35
N LEU A 312 14.22 13.78 11.26
CA LEU A 312 14.30 12.31 11.30
C LEU A 312 13.69 11.66 10.04
N GLU A 313 12.61 12.23 9.50
CA GLU A 313 12.03 11.78 8.22
C GLU A 313 13.07 11.84 7.09
N ARG A 314 13.85 12.93 7.03
CA ARG A 314 14.94 13.08 6.05
C ARG A 314 16.08 12.10 6.28
N VAL A 315 16.47 11.84 7.53
CA VAL A 315 17.50 10.82 7.84
C VAL A 315 17.06 9.44 7.33
N VAL A 316 15.85 8.99 7.68
CA VAL A 316 15.34 7.68 7.26
C VAL A 316 15.25 7.60 5.74
N TYR A 317 14.72 8.65 5.12
CA TYR A 317 14.54 8.70 3.67
C TYR A 317 15.90 8.64 2.94
N ALA A 318 16.90 9.42 3.38
CA ALA A 318 18.23 9.46 2.77
C ALA A 318 18.93 8.11 2.84
N VAL A 319 18.86 7.45 4.01
CA VAL A 319 19.41 6.11 4.20
C VAL A 319 18.70 5.11 3.29
N ALA A 320 17.36 5.14 3.21
CA ALA A 320 16.60 4.24 2.36
C ALA A 320 16.96 4.40 0.88
N VAL A 321 17.04 5.63 0.39
CA VAL A 321 17.46 5.95 -0.98
C VAL A 321 18.84 5.38 -1.27
N PHE A 322 19.81 5.65 -0.39
CA PHE A 322 21.17 5.12 -0.53
C PHE A 322 21.19 3.60 -0.58
N GLU A 323 20.44 2.94 0.30
CA GLU A 323 20.40 1.48 0.37
C GLU A 323 19.74 0.85 -0.86
N VAL A 324 18.75 1.51 -1.46
CA VAL A 324 18.18 1.12 -2.75
C VAL A 324 19.22 1.27 -3.86
N ARG A 325 19.86 2.44 -4.00
CA ARG A 325 20.89 2.69 -5.04
C ARG A 325 22.06 1.70 -4.94
N ARG A 326 22.54 1.42 -3.73
CA ARG A 326 23.62 0.46 -3.48
C ARG A 326 23.30 -0.94 -4.03
N ARG A 327 22.04 -1.37 -3.93
CA ARG A 327 21.57 -2.70 -4.33
C ARG A 327 21.05 -2.78 -5.76
N CYS A 328 20.39 -1.73 -6.24
CA CYS A 328 19.72 -1.70 -7.54
C CYS A 328 20.56 -1.01 -8.62
N GLY A 329 21.73 -0.47 -8.28
CA GLY A 329 22.51 0.39 -9.19
C GLY A 329 22.14 1.86 -9.04
N GLU A 330 23.08 2.75 -9.39
CA GLU A 330 22.88 4.19 -9.24
C GLU A 330 21.84 4.72 -10.24
N THR A 331 20.79 5.37 -9.73
CA THR A 331 19.89 6.28 -10.48
C THR A 331 19.09 5.68 -11.64
N THR A 332 18.93 4.36 -11.72
CA THR A 332 18.21 3.70 -12.83
C THR A 332 16.70 3.62 -12.63
N HIS A 333 16.21 3.55 -11.38
CA HIS A 333 14.78 3.30 -11.07
C HIS A 333 14.22 4.26 -9.99
N PRO A 334 14.04 5.57 -10.31
CA PRO A 334 13.58 6.57 -9.36
C PRO A 334 12.23 6.24 -8.72
N TRP A 335 11.33 5.60 -9.47
CA TRP A 335 10.03 5.17 -8.98
C TRP A 335 10.13 4.23 -7.78
N PHE A 336 11.05 3.26 -7.84
CA PHE A 336 11.24 2.26 -6.81
C PHE A 336 11.95 2.87 -5.62
N GLU A 337 13.02 3.63 -5.86
CA GLU A 337 13.80 4.35 -4.86
C GLU A 337 12.92 5.21 -3.94
N ILE A 338 12.08 6.06 -4.54
CA ILE A 338 11.27 7.03 -3.81
C ILE A 338 10.10 6.36 -3.12
N ALA A 339 9.38 5.49 -3.85
CA ALA A 339 8.27 4.76 -3.26
C ALA A 339 8.76 3.88 -2.10
N PHE A 340 9.93 3.24 -2.20
CA PHE A 340 10.52 2.45 -1.13
C PHE A 340 10.91 3.33 0.05
N ALA A 341 11.63 4.43 -0.19
CA ALA A 341 12.04 5.36 0.85
C ALA A 341 10.84 5.96 1.59
N SER A 342 9.81 6.42 0.88
CA SER A 342 8.57 6.91 1.50
C SER A 342 7.86 5.83 2.32
N ASN A 343 7.76 4.59 1.82
CA ASN A 343 7.15 3.49 2.57
C ASN A 343 7.94 3.19 3.85
N LEU A 344 9.28 3.18 3.78
CA LEU A 344 10.13 2.93 4.93
C LEU A 344 10.06 4.07 5.97
N THR A 345 10.06 5.32 5.52
CA THR A 345 9.89 6.50 6.38
C THR A 345 8.53 6.46 7.09
N ARG A 346 7.44 6.19 6.36
CA ARG A 346 6.11 6.00 6.95
C ARG A 346 6.12 4.91 8.02
N ARG A 347 6.80 3.81 7.72
CA ARG A 347 6.89 2.65 8.60
C ARG A 347 7.68 2.94 9.88
N LEU A 348 8.76 3.72 9.80
CA LEU A 348 9.60 4.07 10.95
C LEU A 348 9.02 5.18 11.82
N LEU A 349 8.36 6.16 11.22
CA LEU A 349 7.95 7.39 11.89
C LEU A 349 6.42 7.53 12.01
N GLY A 350 5.66 6.56 11.50
CA GLY A 350 4.19 6.56 11.48
C GLY A 350 3.58 7.54 10.47
N ARG A 351 4.39 8.35 9.77
CA ARG A 351 3.96 9.39 8.84
C ARG A 351 5.06 9.72 7.82
N VAL A 352 4.67 10.43 6.77
CA VAL A 352 5.58 11.08 5.81
C VAL A 352 5.00 12.47 5.56
N THR A 353 5.70 13.50 6.02
CA THR A 353 5.34 14.91 5.80
C THR A 353 6.10 15.50 4.62
N THR A 354 7.29 14.97 4.35
CA THR A 354 8.19 15.40 3.28
C THR A 354 8.36 14.30 2.24
N ALA A 355 7.33 14.07 1.42
CA ALA A 355 7.56 13.46 0.12
C ALA A 355 7.77 14.62 -0.86
N GLU A 356 9.03 15.05 -1.02
CA GLU A 356 9.40 16.08 -2.00
C GLU A 356 9.21 15.50 -3.41
N PHE A 357 7.96 15.48 -3.88
CA PHE A 357 7.63 15.22 -5.28
C PHE A 357 7.85 16.47 -6.16
N SER A 358 8.39 17.55 -5.58
CA SER A 358 8.58 18.84 -6.26
C SER A 358 9.99 18.96 -6.83
N GLY A 359 10.23 18.32 -7.98
CA GLY A 359 11.22 18.86 -8.90
C GLY A 359 10.58 20.02 -9.67
N GLU A 360 11.08 21.25 -9.52
CA GLU A 360 10.73 22.29 -10.48
C GLU A 360 11.23 21.87 -11.88
N PRO A 361 10.42 22.06 -12.94
CA PRO A 361 10.75 21.59 -14.30
C PRO A 361 11.99 22.25 -14.93
N GLU A 362 12.57 23.29 -14.30
CA GLU A 362 13.66 24.10 -14.86
C GLU A 362 14.99 24.00 -14.09
N GLY A 363 15.10 23.14 -13.07
CA GLY A 363 16.33 22.97 -12.29
C GLY A 363 17.49 22.35 -13.10
N PRO A 364 18.72 22.88 -13.02
CA PRO A 364 19.84 22.42 -13.83
C PRO A 364 20.37 21.07 -13.35
N THR A 365 20.42 20.12 -14.28
CA THR A 365 21.34 18.96 -14.29
C THR A 365 21.18 17.92 -13.18
N GLU A 366 20.03 17.25 -13.13
CA GLU A 366 19.84 15.79 -12.82
C GLU A 366 18.34 15.41 -12.82
N SER A 367 17.48 16.43 -12.70
CA SER A 367 16.02 16.44 -12.92
C SER A 367 15.54 15.79 -14.24
N GLY A 368 16.41 15.60 -15.22
CA GLY A 368 16.11 14.88 -16.47
C GLY A 368 16.07 13.35 -16.36
N ARG A 369 16.58 12.74 -15.27
CA ARG A 369 16.64 11.27 -15.08
C ARG A 369 15.38 10.66 -14.48
N TRP A 370 14.45 11.48 -13.98
CA TRP A 370 13.15 11.06 -13.43
C TRP A 370 12.20 10.42 -14.47
N LYS A 371 12.65 10.36 -15.74
CA LYS A 371 11.89 9.94 -16.92
C LYS A 371 11.78 8.43 -17.09
N ARG A 372 11.84 7.64 -16.01
CA ARG A 372 11.72 6.17 -16.10
C ARG A 372 10.75 5.58 -15.08
N THR A 373 9.66 5.12 -15.69
CA THR A 373 8.67 4.11 -15.30
C THR A 373 7.66 4.54 -14.26
N LEU A 374 6.36 4.46 -14.61
CA LEU A 374 5.17 4.19 -13.78
C LEU A 374 3.87 4.49 -14.57
N ARG A 375 2.79 3.77 -14.24
CA ARG A 375 1.63 3.46 -15.12
C ARG A 375 0.45 4.43 -15.03
N GLN A 376 -0.10 4.80 -16.19
CA GLN A 376 -1.28 5.65 -16.33
C GLN A 376 -2.58 5.00 -15.84
N LEU A 377 -3.37 5.75 -15.09
CA LEU A 377 -4.76 5.43 -14.75
C LEU A 377 -5.70 6.25 -15.64
N VAL A 378 -6.63 5.59 -16.33
CA VAL A 378 -7.69 6.29 -17.07
C VAL A 378 -8.89 6.42 -16.13
N TYR A 379 -9.26 7.66 -15.80
CA TYR A 379 -10.48 7.95 -15.07
C TYR A 379 -11.70 7.65 -15.96
N ASP A 380 -12.44 6.61 -15.58
CA ASP A 380 -13.86 6.47 -15.86
C ASP A 380 -14.55 6.85 -14.54
N GLU A 381 -15.50 7.80 -14.57
CA GLU A 381 -16.14 8.39 -13.38
C GLU A 381 -16.77 7.34 -12.44
N ASN A 382 -16.90 6.09 -12.90
CA ASN A 382 -17.58 5.01 -12.22
C ASN A 382 -16.68 3.85 -11.74
N GLN A 383 -15.36 3.82 -12.02
CA GLN A 383 -14.37 2.90 -11.42
C GLN A 383 -12.96 3.12 -12.04
N PRO A 384 -11.88 3.23 -11.25
CA PRO A 384 -10.51 3.22 -11.79
C PRO A 384 -10.21 1.84 -12.40
N LYS A 385 -9.82 1.78 -13.67
CA LYS A 385 -9.41 0.53 -14.35
C LYS A 385 -7.94 0.61 -14.72
N LEU A 386 -7.09 -0.24 -14.13
CA LEU A 386 -5.71 -0.44 -14.55
C LEU A 386 -5.68 -1.30 -15.82
N ARG A 387 -5.17 -0.77 -16.94
CA ARG A 387 -5.17 -1.48 -18.23
C ARG A 387 -3.80 -2.00 -18.68
N GLU A 388 -2.70 -1.28 -18.42
CA GLU A 388 -1.37 -1.68 -18.95
C GLU A 388 -0.21 -1.01 -18.19
N ILE A 389 0.99 -1.57 -18.28
CA ILE A 389 2.23 -0.92 -17.83
C ILE A 389 2.76 -0.04 -18.96
N ILE A 390 2.89 1.27 -18.77
CA ILE A 390 3.59 2.13 -19.74
C ILE A 390 4.58 3.03 -19.00
N VAL A 391 5.77 3.21 -19.58
CA VAL A 391 6.85 4.09 -19.11
C VAL A 391 6.50 5.53 -19.46
N ALA A 392 6.02 6.32 -18.50
CA ALA A 392 5.69 7.73 -18.70
C ALA A 392 6.90 8.66 -18.43
N ARG A 393 7.02 9.72 -19.25
CA ARG A 393 8.11 10.69 -19.22
C ARG A 393 7.88 11.84 -18.22
N ASP A 394 6.64 12.02 -17.75
CA ASP A 394 6.21 13.05 -16.79
C ASP A 394 5.04 12.49 -15.96
N PRO A 395 5.29 11.81 -14.82
CA PRO A 395 4.23 11.13 -14.09
C PRO A 395 3.29 12.14 -13.42
N THR A 396 1.99 11.95 -13.62
CA THR A 396 0.92 12.60 -12.87
C THR A 396 0.97 12.20 -11.39
N GLU A 397 0.39 13.02 -10.51
CA GLU A 397 0.24 12.73 -9.07
C GLU A 397 -0.34 11.33 -8.81
N HIS A 398 -1.25 10.90 -9.68
CA HIS A 398 -1.85 9.59 -9.61
C HIS A 398 -0.82 8.45 -9.85
N GLU A 399 0.07 8.61 -10.82
CA GLU A 399 1.08 7.60 -11.17
C GLU A 399 2.09 7.40 -10.02
N VAL A 400 2.39 8.48 -9.31
CA VAL A 400 3.19 8.47 -8.08
C VAL A 400 2.48 7.70 -6.96
N ILE A 401 1.18 7.92 -6.77
CA ILE A 401 0.37 7.19 -5.78
C ILE A 401 0.40 5.69 -6.09
N VAL A 402 0.17 5.32 -7.36
CA VAL A 402 0.21 3.91 -7.79
C VAL A 402 1.57 3.27 -7.52
N ALA A 403 2.67 3.98 -7.78
CA ALA A 403 4.01 3.51 -7.46
C ALA A 403 4.20 3.18 -6.00
N HIS A 404 3.73 4.08 -5.15
CA HIS A 404 3.83 3.95 -3.71
C HIS A 404 3.13 2.68 -3.24
N PHE A 405 1.91 2.44 -3.73
CA PHE A 405 1.15 1.24 -3.44
C PHE A 405 1.77 -0.02 -4.06
N PHE A 406 2.33 0.07 -5.26
CA PHE A 406 2.98 -1.06 -5.91
C PHE A 406 4.24 -1.49 -5.16
N VAL A 407 5.09 -0.56 -4.72
CA VAL A 407 6.25 -0.90 -3.87
C VAL A 407 5.80 -1.45 -2.52
N ARG A 408 4.72 -0.92 -1.94
CA ARG A 408 4.15 -1.48 -0.71
C ARG A 408 3.69 -2.93 -0.91
N TYR A 409 3.08 -3.24 -2.05
CA TYR A 409 2.73 -4.60 -2.46
C TYR A 409 3.98 -5.49 -2.58
N LEU A 410 5.03 -5.02 -3.25
CA LEU A 410 6.28 -5.77 -3.38
C LEU A 410 6.92 -6.07 -2.02
N CYS A 411 6.99 -5.07 -1.14
CA CYS A 411 7.57 -5.20 0.20
C CYS A 411 6.80 -6.19 1.10
N SER A 412 5.51 -6.41 0.87
CA SER A 412 4.71 -7.29 1.72
C SER A 412 4.42 -8.65 1.13
N GLU A 413 3.92 -8.70 -0.10
CA GLU A 413 3.49 -9.95 -0.73
C GLU A 413 4.66 -10.64 -1.44
N ARG A 414 5.70 -9.86 -1.82
CA ARG A 414 6.82 -10.33 -2.64
C ARG A 414 8.18 -10.16 -1.96
N LYS A 415 8.19 -9.99 -0.63
CA LYS A 415 9.42 -9.75 0.16
C LYS A 415 10.54 -10.75 -0.16
N ALA A 416 10.21 -12.04 -0.31
CA ALA A 416 11.20 -13.09 -0.56
C ALA A 416 11.96 -12.92 -1.88
N ALA A 417 11.30 -12.38 -2.91
CA ALA A 417 11.88 -12.16 -4.24
C ALA A 417 12.44 -10.73 -4.41
N LEU A 418 12.29 -9.86 -3.41
CA LEU A 418 12.64 -8.45 -3.54
C LEU A 418 14.16 -8.24 -3.67
N GLY A 419 14.97 -9.08 -3.00
CA GLY A 419 16.44 -9.03 -3.17
C GLY A 419 16.89 -9.43 -4.58
N ASP A 420 16.28 -10.48 -5.14
CA ASP A 420 16.54 -10.92 -6.51
C ASP A 420 16.08 -9.87 -7.53
N PHE A 421 14.96 -9.20 -7.25
CA PHE A 421 14.48 -8.06 -8.04
C PHE A 421 15.49 -6.90 -8.03
N CYS A 422 16.00 -6.51 -6.86
CA CYS A 422 17.03 -5.47 -6.78
C CYS A 422 18.31 -5.87 -7.54
N ALA A 423 18.75 -7.12 -7.42
CA ALA A 423 19.91 -7.62 -8.16
C ALA A 423 19.67 -7.61 -9.68
N ALA A 424 18.46 -7.98 -10.11
CA ALA A 424 18.07 -7.98 -11.51
C ALA A 424 18.03 -6.54 -12.07
N LEU A 425 17.43 -5.59 -11.33
CA LEU A 425 17.43 -4.16 -11.67
C LEU A 425 18.85 -3.62 -11.86
N LYS A 426 19.79 -4.02 -11.00
CA LYS A 426 21.20 -3.62 -11.12
C LYS A 426 21.89 -4.13 -12.39
N SER A 427 21.42 -5.25 -12.93
CA SER A 427 22.03 -5.93 -14.07
C SER A 427 21.31 -5.72 -15.39
N SER A 428 20.08 -5.20 -15.37
CA SER A 428 19.19 -5.08 -16.51
C SER A 428 19.03 -3.61 -16.91
N ASP A 429 19.07 -3.33 -18.21
CA ASP A 429 18.66 -2.02 -18.74
C ASP A 429 17.12 -1.90 -18.86
N ASP A 430 16.38 -3.00 -18.61
CA ASP A 430 14.92 -3.11 -18.72
C ASP A 430 14.28 -3.61 -17.40
N ASP A 431 13.35 -2.81 -16.87
CA ASP A 431 12.57 -3.11 -15.67
C ASP A 431 11.72 -4.39 -15.88
N GLU A 432 11.19 -4.62 -17.08
CA GLU A 432 10.32 -5.77 -17.37
C GLU A 432 11.09 -7.10 -17.28
N ASP A 433 12.32 -7.14 -17.78
CA ASP A 433 13.21 -8.29 -17.62
C ASP A 433 13.57 -8.51 -16.15
N ALA A 434 13.76 -7.44 -15.38
CA ALA A 434 13.99 -7.54 -13.94
C ALA A 434 12.77 -8.12 -13.20
N PHE A 435 11.55 -7.67 -13.54
CA PHE A 435 10.32 -8.23 -12.98
C PHE A 435 10.18 -9.72 -13.32
N LYS A 436 10.37 -10.08 -14.58
CA LYS A 436 10.22 -11.46 -15.04
C LYS A 436 11.25 -12.39 -14.42
N SER A 437 12.49 -11.93 -14.30
CA SER A 437 13.58 -12.69 -13.69
C SER A 437 13.31 -12.95 -12.21
N ALA A 438 12.87 -11.94 -11.46
CA ALA A 438 12.71 -12.04 -10.02
C ALA A 438 11.39 -12.68 -9.56
N PHE A 439 10.29 -12.44 -10.26
CA PHE A 439 8.97 -12.88 -9.85
C PHE A 439 8.43 -14.07 -10.64
N GLU A 440 9.16 -14.53 -11.67
CA GLU A 440 8.72 -15.58 -12.61
C GLU A 440 7.36 -15.26 -13.28
N GLN A 441 7.02 -13.97 -13.37
CA GLN A 441 5.74 -13.46 -13.85
C GLN A 441 5.98 -12.36 -14.87
N THR A 442 5.11 -12.31 -15.87
CA THR A 442 5.08 -11.19 -16.81
C THR A 442 4.54 -9.94 -16.14
N ALA A 443 4.87 -8.78 -16.72
CA ALA A 443 4.35 -7.48 -16.31
C ALA A 443 2.80 -7.44 -16.18
N PRO A 444 2.01 -7.98 -17.15
CA PRO A 444 0.56 -8.07 -17.03
C PRO A 444 0.07 -8.96 -15.88
N GLU A 445 0.68 -10.13 -15.66
CA GLU A 445 0.29 -11.01 -14.55
C GLU A 445 0.55 -10.35 -13.19
N LEU A 446 1.70 -9.69 -13.04
CA LEU A 446 2.02 -8.95 -11.83
C LEU A 446 1.08 -7.76 -11.62
N ASN A 447 0.61 -7.14 -12.71
CA ASN A 447 -0.42 -6.09 -12.65
C ASN A 447 -1.74 -6.63 -12.09
N GLU A 448 -2.25 -7.74 -12.62
CA GLU A 448 -3.51 -8.32 -12.15
C GLU A 448 -3.45 -8.62 -10.66
N LEU A 449 -2.35 -9.21 -10.19
CA LEU A 449 -2.15 -9.50 -8.77
C LEU A 449 -2.02 -8.24 -7.91
N PHE A 450 -1.38 -7.19 -8.43
CA PHE A 450 -1.33 -5.89 -7.75
C PHE A 450 -2.72 -5.26 -7.66
N VAL A 451 -3.51 -5.28 -8.73
CA VAL A 451 -4.89 -4.73 -8.74
C VAL A 451 -5.76 -5.48 -7.73
N GLU A 452 -5.71 -6.81 -7.74
CA GLU A 452 -6.41 -7.62 -6.73
C GLU A 452 -5.94 -7.34 -5.31
N TRP A 453 -4.66 -7.06 -5.10
CA TRP A 453 -4.15 -6.64 -3.80
C TRP A 453 -4.63 -5.23 -3.43
N PHE A 454 -4.58 -4.29 -4.36
CA PHE A 454 -4.96 -2.90 -4.18
C PHE A 454 -6.46 -2.75 -3.92
N GLU A 455 -7.31 -3.58 -4.52
CA GLU A 455 -8.75 -3.59 -4.24
C GLU A 455 -9.10 -4.24 -2.89
N ARG A 456 -8.20 -5.07 -2.35
CA ARG A 456 -8.40 -5.75 -1.05
C ARG A 456 -7.97 -4.91 0.15
N ASN A 457 -7.02 -3.99 -0.02
CA ASN A 457 -6.39 -3.18 1.04
C ASN A 457 -6.78 -1.72 0.89
#